data_AF-A0A2S5R4F8-F1
#
_entry.id   AF-A0A2S5R4F8-F1
#
_cell.length_a   1.000
_cell.length_b   1.000
_cell.length_c   1.000
_cell.angle_alpha   90.00
_cell.angle_beta   90.00
_cell.angle_gamma   90.00
#
_symmetry.space_group_name_H-M   'P 1'
#
loop_
_entity.id
_entity.type
_entity.pdbx_description
1 polymer ?
#
loop_
_entity_poly.entity_id
_entity_poly.type
_entity_poly.pdbx_seq_one_letter_code
_entity_poly.pdbx_strand_id
1 'polypeptide(L)'
;MKTIQIIAIKHSRNMFIASAIAALLSPSAWADDQQFSNKLLLTGGVSQVEGAAGGGLTPWAVIGGYGSNNQIGGNVHYTYAKSSNYNLDTYGFTVGFYDRFEFSVAEQRFDISQLRNKVEAAFPGAIGRDTLDQIIIGAKLRVLGEAILDADTWVPQVSVGLQYKENQDGDFVKSAVVGAKNDHGTDVYVSATKLLLDKNLLLNGTLRFTKANQFGLLGFGGDKDDSYKPMIELSAAYLLRKDLAIGAEYRMKPNNLRSPLNQALGEGTIDLKEEDAFDLFIAYAPTKNISLTAAYVYLGNIATVDAVNADFGRQDAVYLSAQIGF
;
A
#
# COMPACT_ATOMS: atom_id res chain seq x y z
N MET A 1 -26.03 26.72 14.71
CA MET A 1 -25.27 27.10 13.49
C MET A 1 -23.97 26.31 13.27
N LYS A 2 -23.42 25.54 14.22
CA LYS A 2 -22.19 24.73 14.00
C LYS A 2 -22.42 23.32 13.41
N THR A 3 -23.63 22.79 13.45
CA THR A 3 -23.94 21.41 13.01
C THR A 3 -24.10 21.26 11.49
N ILE A 4 -24.39 22.35 10.77
CA ILE A 4 -24.66 22.32 9.32
C ILE A 4 -23.37 22.37 8.49
N GLN A 5 -22.28 22.96 9.00
CA GLN A 5 -20.99 23.00 8.30
C GLN A 5 -20.27 21.64 8.25
N ILE A 6 -20.48 20.75 9.23
CA ILE A 6 -19.81 19.44 9.28
C ILE A 6 -20.41 18.46 8.24
N ILE A 7 -21.71 18.58 7.94
CA ILE A 7 -22.39 17.74 6.93
C ILE A 7 -21.98 18.17 5.50
N ALA A 8 -21.74 19.47 5.28
CA ALA A 8 -21.31 20.00 3.99
C ALA A 8 -19.87 19.58 3.61
N ILE A 9 -18.97 19.44 4.60
CA ILE A 9 -17.58 19.02 4.35
C ILE A 9 -17.52 17.51 3.98
N LYS A 10 -18.39 16.68 4.58
CA LYS A 10 -18.45 15.23 4.28
C LYS A 10 -19.02 14.93 2.89
N HIS A 11 -19.96 15.75 2.40
CA HIS A 11 -20.50 15.62 1.03
C HIS A 11 -19.57 16.15 -0.06
N SER A 12 -18.66 17.08 0.27
CA SER A 12 -17.72 17.63 -0.71
C SER A 12 -16.62 16.64 -1.14
N ARG A 13 -16.24 15.68 -0.28
CA ARG A 13 -15.17 14.69 -0.55
C ARG A 13 -15.58 13.60 -1.55
N ASN A 14 -16.82 13.11 -1.49
CA ASN A 14 -17.35 12.14 -2.46
C ASN A 14 -17.47 12.73 -3.87
N MET A 15 -17.54 14.06 -3.98
CA MET A 15 -17.66 14.77 -5.25
C MET A 15 -16.32 14.87 -6.00
N PHE A 16 -15.18 14.92 -5.29
CA PHE A 16 -13.85 14.97 -5.92
C PHE A 16 -13.41 13.62 -6.52
N ILE A 17 -13.76 12.50 -5.88
CA ILE A 17 -13.43 11.16 -6.41
C ILE A 17 -14.32 10.81 -7.60
N ALA A 18 -15.61 11.18 -7.57
CA ALA A 18 -16.50 11.02 -8.72
C ALA A 18 -16.08 11.89 -9.92
N SER A 19 -15.52 13.09 -9.69
CA SER A 19 -15.02 13.96 -10.76
C SER A 19 -13.73 13.43 -11.42
N ALA A 20 -12.86 12.73 -10.69
CA ALA A 20 -11.67 12.09 -11.29
C ALA A 20 -12.05 10.92 -12.22
N ILE A 21 -13.07 10.14 -11.87
CA ILE A 21 -13.62 9.06 -12.72
C ILE A 21 -14.30 9.63 -13.97
N ALA A 22 -14.99 10.77 -13.87
CA ALA A 22 -15.66 11.42 -15.01
C ALA A 22 -14.66 12.08 -15.99
N ALA A 23 -13.54 12.61 -15.50
CA ALA A 23 -12.48 13.17 -16.34
C ALA A 23 -11.76 12.09 -17.19
N LEU A 24 -11.66 10.86 -16.67
CA LEU A 24 -11.11 9.70 -17.39
C LEU A 24 -12.05 9.16 -18.48
N LEU A 25 -13.33 9.54 -18.47
CA LEU A 25 -14.35 9.14 -19.46
C LEU A 25 -14.65 10.24 -20.48
N SER A 26 -13.92 11.36 -20.45
CA SER A 26 -14.10 12.47 -21.39
C SER A 26 -13.17 12.29 -22.60
N PRO A 27 -13.67 12.01 -23.82
CA PRO A 27 -12.85 12.04 -25.02
C PRO A 27 -12.59 13.50 -25.42
N SER A 28 -11.76 14.21 -24.66
CA SER A 28 -11.30 15.54 -25.07
C SER A 28 -10.13 15.40 -26.03
N ALA A 29 -10.40 15.83 -27.26
CA ALA A 29 -9.53 15.92 -28.41
C ALA A 29 -8.13 16.48 -28.08
N TRP A 30 -7.17 15.57 -27.95
CA TRP A 30 -5.75 15.78 -28.23
C TRP A 30 -5.32 14.63 -29.13
N ALA A 31 -5.80 14.67 -30.38
CA ALA A 31 -5.34 13.81 -31.44
C ALA A 31 -4.00 14.35 -31.95
N ASP A 32 -2.92 13.92 -31.33
CA ASP A 32 -1.59 13.93 -31.94
C ASP A 32 -0.84 12.70 -31.41
N ASP A 33 -0.59 11.73 -32.30
CA ASP A 33 0.19 10.47 -32.27
C ASP A 33 0.80 9.92 -30.93
N GLN A 34 0.20 10.19 -29.79
CA GLN A 34 0.50 9.55 -28.51
C GLN A 34 -0.22 8.20 -28.54
N GLN A 35 0.47 7.17 -29.00
CA GLN A 35 0.02 5.80 -28.79
C GLN A 35 -0.30 5.65 -27.29
N PHE A 36 -1.56 5.43 -26.92
CA PHE A 36 -1.92 5.12 -25.54
C PHE A 36 -1.72 3.61 -25.36
N SER A 37 -1.00 3.20 -24.31
CA SER A 37 -0.71 1.80 -23.97
C SER A 37 0.15 0.96 -24.94
N ASN A 38 1.47 0.99 -24.77
CA ASN A 38 2.40 0.05 -25.42
C ASN A 38 3.20 -0.84 -24.47
N LYS A 39 3.05 -0.67 -23.16
CA LYS A 39 3.76 -1.51 -22.20
C LYS A 39 3.32 -2.97 -22.34
N LEU A 40 4.27 -3.90 -22.17
CA LEU A 40 3.97 -5.33 -22.20
C LEU A 40 3.12 -5.70 -20.98
N LEU A 41 2.20 -6.65 -21.15
CA LEU A 41 1.32 -7.12 -20.07
C LEU A 41 2.14 -7.52 -18.83
N LEU A 42 1.66 -7.12 -17.66
CA LEU A 42 2.27 -7.39 -16.34
C LEU A 42 3.70 -6.84 -16.12
N THR A 43 4.31 -6.17 -17.10
CA THR A 43 5.68 -5.62 -16.95
C THR A 43 5.74 -4.28 -16.21
N GLY A 44 4.60 -3.60 -16.05
CA GLY A 44 4.45 -2.43 -15.18
C GLY A 44 4.19 -2.78 -13.72
N GLY A 45 4.14 -4.07 -13.38
CA GLY A 45 3.62 -4.53 -12.08
C GLY A 45 2.12 -4.26 -11.94
N VAL A 46 1.64 -4.41 -10.73
CA VAL A 46 0.30 -4.03 -10.29
C VAL A 46 0.40 -2.93 -9.22
N SER A 47 -0.73 -2.39 -8.79
CA SER A 47 -0.76 -1.42 -7.70
C SER A 47 -0.49 -2.10 -6.37
N GLN A 48 0.60 -1.70 -5.73
CA GLN A 48 0.87 -1.96 -4.32
C GLN A 48 -0.25 -1.37 -3.46
N VAL A 49 -0.53 -1.93 -2.28
CA VAL A 49 -1.52 -1.40 -1.29
C VAL A 49 -1.33 0.07 -0.92
N GLU A 50 -0.15 0.65 -1.14
CA GLU A 50 0.15 2.06 -0.87
C GLU A 50 0.16 2.94 -2.15
N GLY A 51 -0.25 2.37 -3.28
CA GLY A 51 -0.50 3.06 -4.54
C GLY A 51 0.67 3.08 -5.54
N ALA A 52 1.91 2.81 -5.13
CA ALA A 52 3.03 2.73 -6.06
C ALA A 52 2.97 1.46 -6.92
N ALA A 53 3.62 1.46 -8.08
CA ALA A 53 3.71 0.23 -8.88
C ALA A 53 4.65 -0.82 -8.24
N GLY A 54 4.23 -2.08 -8.24
CA GLY A 54 4.87 -3.19 -7.54
C GLY A 54 4.17 -4.55 -7.73
N GLY A 55 4.27 -5.43 -6.75
CA GLY A 55 3.60 -6.75 -6.77
C GLY A 55 2.21 -6.76 -6.11
N GLY A 56 2.03 -5.98 -5.06
CA GLY A 56 0.81 -5.93 -4.25
C GLY A 56 1.12 -5.49 -2.83
N LEU A 57 2.16 -6.05 -2.23
CA LEU A 57 2.67 -5.72 -0.90
C LEU A 57 3.89 -4.79 -0.95
N THR A 58 4.79 -4.99 -1.91
CA THR A 58 6.06 -4.24 -2.03
C THR A 58 6.08 -3.38 -3.30
N PRO A 59 6.74 -2.19 -3.29
CA PRO A 59 7.01 -1.45 -4.51
C PRO A 59 8.16 -2.11 -5.28
N TRP A 60 8.08 -2.07 -6.60
CA TRP A 60 9.14 -2.51 -7.49
C TRP A 60 9.78 -1.30 -8.18
N ALA A 61 10.91 -1.53 -8.85
CA ALA A 61 11.62 -0.49 -9.58
C ALA A 61 10.89 0.00 -10.84
N VAL A 62 9.91 -0.78 -11.33
CA VAL A 62 9.05 -0.46 -12.49
C VAL A 62 8.26 0.82 -12.27
N ILE A 63 7.98 1.55 -13.35
CA ILE A 63 7.11 2.73 -13.35
C ILE A 63 5.68 2.30 -13.73
N GLY A 64 4.73 2.70 -12.91
CA GLY A 64 3.30 2.46 -13.08
C GLY A 64 2.69 3.27 -14.21
N GLY A 65 1.43 2.99 -14.49
CA GLY A 65 0.80 3.42 -15.73
C GLY A 65 1.14 2.47 -16.88
N TYR A 66 0.28 2.42 -17.90
CA TYR A 66 0.43 1.48 -19.02
C TYR A 66 1.21 2.10 -20.19
N GLY A 67 1.79 3.28 -19.99
CA GLY A 67 2.65 3.99 -20.93
C GLY A 67 4.06 3.42 -21.04
N SER A 68 4.62 3.46 -22.25
CA SER A 68 6.04 3.19 -22.54
C SER A 68 6.90 4.46 -22.45
N ASN A 69 8.18 4.38 -22.83
CA ASN A 69 9.18 5.44 -22.69
C ASN A 69 8.84 6.77 -23.38
N ASN A 70 7.91 6.75 -24.34
CA ASN A 70 7.49 7.95 -25.09
C ASN A 70 6.08 8.43 -24.72
N GLN A 71 5.49 7.86 -23.67
CA GLN A 71 4.07 7.99 -23.35
C GLN A 71 3.86 8.36 -21.89
N ILE A 72 2.75 9.05 -21.64
CA ILE A 72 2.19 9.19 -20.30
C ILE A 72 1.12 8.13 -20.14
N GLY A 73 1.20 7.37 -19.05
CA GLY A 73 0.22 6.32 -18.73
C GLY A 73 -0.48 6.61 -17.42
N GLY A 74 -1.77 6.27 -17.35
CA GLY A 74 -2.59 6.40 -16.15
C GLY A 74 -3.04 5.04 -15.64
N ASN A 75 -3.26 4.91 -14.34
CA ASN A 75 -3.86 3.74 -13.72
C ASN A 75 -4.74 4.17 -12.54
N VAL A 76 -5.90 3.54 -12.38
CA VAL A 76 -6.71 3.59 -11.16
C VAL A 76 -6.85 2.18 -10.62
N HIS A 77 -6.87 2.02 -9.30
CA HIS A 77 -7.01 0.71 -8.68
C HIS A 77 -7.96 0.74 -7.49
N TYR A 78 -8.56 -0.42 -7.25
CA TYR A 78 -9.24 -0.75 -6.02
C TYR A 78 -8.71 -2.08 -5.49
N THR A 79 -8.41 -2.10 -4.21
CA THR A 79 -7.90 -3.26 -3.49
C THR A 79 -8.73 -3.49 -2.24
N TYR A 80 -9.15 -4.74 -2.04
CA TYR A 80 -9.86 -5.20 -0.85
C TYR A 80 -9.07 -6.34 -0.21
N ALA A 81 -8.68 -6.18 1.05
CA ALA A 81 -8.07 -7.26 1.83
C ALA A 81 -8.94 -7.58 3.06
N LYS A 82 -9.27 -8.85 3.24
CA LYS A 82 -10.14 -9.33 4.32
C LYS A 82 -9.42 -10.37 5.16
N SER A 83 -9.21 -10.04 6.43
CA SER A 83 -8.85 -10.99 7.48
C SER A 83 -10.09 -11.42 8.27
N SER A 84 -9.95 -12.33 9.23
CA SER A 84 -11.04 -12.73 10.12
C SER A 84 -11.63 -11.55 10.91
N ASN A 85 -10.79 -10.58 11.29
CA ASN A 85 -11.15 -9.53 12.24
C ASN A 85 -11.04 -8.10 11.69
N TYR A 86 -10.40 -7.93 10.54
CA TYR A 86 -10.14 -6.63 9.93
C TYR A 86 -10.38 -6.67 8.44
N ASN A 87 -10.78 -5.53 7.89
CA ASN A 87 -10.90 -5.32 6.45
C ASN A 87 -10.08 -4.08 6.06
N LEU A 88 -9.44 -4.14 4.91
CA LEU A 88 -8.74 -3.01 4.31
C LEU A 88 -9.34 -2.73 2.94
N ASP A 89 -9.81 -1.51 2.75
CA ASP A 89 -10.13 -0.95 1.44
C ASP A 89 -9.03 0.02 1.04
N THR A 90 -8.61 -0.04 -0.23
CA THR A 90 -7.64 0.88 -0.81
C THR A 90 -8.11 1.32 -2.17
N TYR A 91 -8.11 2.62 -2.41
CA TYR A 91 -8.38 3.22 -3.70
C TYR A 91 -7.22 4.13 -4.06
N GLY A 92 -6.83 4.16 -5.32
CA GLY A 92 -5.80 5.10 -5.71
C GLY A 92 -5.66 5.24 -7.20
N PHE A 93 -4.84 6.22 -7.58
CA PHE A 93 -4.44 6.41 -8.95
C PHE A 93 -2.94 6.65 -9.04
N THR A 94 -2.40 6.33 -10.20
CA THR A 94 -0.98 6.42 -10.52
C THR A 94 -0.83 6.99 -11.91
N VAL A 95 0.09 7.93 -12.09
CA VAL A 95 0.47 8.48 -13.40
C VAL A 95 1.95 8.25 -13.61
N GLY A 96 2.29 7.55 -14.68
CA GLY A 96 3.66 7.35 -15.14
C GLY A 96 3.98 8.27 -16.30
N PHE A 97 5.16 8.90 -16.25
CA PHE A 97 5.67 9.80 -17.26
C PHE A 97 6.90 9.18 -17.90
N TYR A 98 6.77 8.80 -19.18
CA TYR A 98 7.89 8.38 -20.04
C TYR A 98 8.69 7.19 -19.47
N ASP A 99 8.00 6.30 -18.75
CA ASP A 99 8.61 5.20 -17.97
C ASP A 99 9.79 5.67 -17.09
N ARG A 100 9.81 6.94 -16.66
CA ARG A 100 10.92 7.52 -15.90
C ARG A 100 10.48 7.99 -14.53
N PHE A 101 9.33 8.64 -14.45
CA PHE A 101 8.78 9.19 -13.21
C PHE A 101 7.36 8.68 -12.96
N GLU A 102 7.04 8.41 -11.71
CA GLU A 102 5.73 7.98 -11.24
C GLU A 102 5.25 8.95 -10.15
N PHE A 103 3.98 9.33 -10.25
CA PHE A 103 3.25 9.98 -9.18
C PHE A 103 2.05 9.11 -8.79
N SER A 104 1.80 8.92 -7.50
CA SER A 104 0.69 8.12 -7.01
C SER A 104 -0.02 8.76 -5.83
N VAL A 105 -1.34 8.53 -5.74
CA VAL A 105 -2.12 8.84 -4.53
C VAL A 105 -2.96 7.61 -4.19
N ALA A 106 -2.97 7.23 -2.92
CA ALA A 106 -3.84 6.18 -2.41
C ALA A 106 -4.53 6.62 -1.11
N GLU A 107 -5.78 6.24 -0.95
CA GLU A 107 -6.54 6.33 0.30
C GLU A 107 -6.76 4.91 0.80
N GLN A 108 -6.45 4.68 2.07
CA GLN A 108 -6.67 3.43 2.77
C GLN A 108 -7.72 3.64 3.85
N ARG A 109 -8.61 2.67 3.99
CA ARG A 109 -9.60 2.61 5.06
C ARG A 109 -9.53 1.24 5.72
N PHE A 110 -9.07 1.20 6.97
CA PHE A 110 -8.87 -0.02 7.72
C PHE A 110 -9.95 -0.17 8.80
N ASP A 111 -10.84 -1.14 8.65
CA ASP A 111 -11.93 -1.41 9.58
C ASP A 111 -11.43 -2.15 10.83
N ILE A 112 -11.57 -1.50 11.98
CA ILE A 112 -11.22 -2.01 13.32
C ILE A 112 -12.46 -2.20 14.20
N SER A 113 -13.67 -2.17 13.65
CA SER A 113 -14.93 -2.22 14.40
C SER A 113 -15.06 -3.47 15.28
N GLN A 114 -14.56 -4.63 14.82
CA GLN A 114 -14.57 -5.86 15.62
C GLN A 114 -13.67 -5.73 16.87
N LEU A 115 -12.46 -5.18 16.70
CA LEU A 115 -11.56 -4.87 17.81
C LEU A 115 -12.21 -3.88 18.76
N ARG A 116 -12.78 -2.78 18.24
CA ARG A 116 -13.50 -1.77 19.01
C ARG A 116 -14.59 -2.41 19.88
N ASN A 117 -15.47 -3.20 19.27
CA ASN A 117 -16.62 -3.79 19.95
C ASN A 117 -16.19 -4.76 21.08
N LYS A 118 -15.08 -5.49 20.92
CA LYS A 118 -14.54 -6.34 22.00
C LYS A 118 -13.91 -5.52 23.12
N VAL A 119 -13.14 -4.49 22.78
CA VAL A 119 -12.45 -3.64 23.76
C VAL A 119 -13.44 -2.81 24.57
N GLU A 120 -14.52 -2.32 23.94
CA GLU A 120 -15.54 -1.49 24.59
C GLU A 120 -16.18 -2.15 25.82
N ALA A 121 -16.26 -3.49 25.84
CA ALA A 121 -16.83 -4.24 26.97
C ALA A 121 -16.01 -4.13 28.26
N ALA A 122 -14.68 -3.98 28.17
CA ALA A 122 -13.80 -3.86 29.33
C ALA A 122 -13.21 -2.45 29.50
N PHE A 123 -13.05 -1.70 28.42
CA PHE A 123 -12.48 -0.36 28.40
C PHE A 123 -13.38 0.58 27.59
N PRO A 124 -14.54 1.00 28.14
CA PRO A 124 -15.47 1.87 27.42
C PRO A 124 -14.81 3.17 26.95
N GLY A 125 -14.97 3.49 25.67
CA GLY A 125 -14.40 4.69 25.05
C GLY A 125 -12.90 4.63 24.76
N ALA A 126 -12.22 3.50 24.98
CA ALA A 126 -10.80 3.37 24.66
C ALA A 126 -10.54 3.44 23.14
N ILE A 127 -11.46 2.90 22.33
CA ILE A 127 -11.41 2.99 20.87
C ILE A 127 -12.63 3.78 20.40
N GLY A 128 -12.46 5.07 20.15
CA GLY A 128 -13.56 5.98 19.79
C GLY A 128 -14.02 5.92 18.33
N ARG A 129 -13.60 4.91 17.55
CA ARG A 129 -13.83 4.84 16.09
C ARG A 129 -13.86 3.43 15.55
N ASP A 130 -14.48 3.28 14.39
CA ASP A 130 -14.62 2.00 13.68
C ASP A 130 -13.58 1.79 12.58
N THR A 131 -12.91 2.86 12.12
CA THR A 131 -11.95 2.79 11.03
C THR A 131 -10.68 3.58 11.36
N LEU A 132 -9.58 3.20 10.71
CA LEU A 132 -8.35 3.98 10.62
C LEU A 132 -8.12 4.33 9.16
N ASP A 133 -8.21 5.62 8.86
CA ASP A 133 -8.08 6.13 7.50
C ASP A 133 -6.68 6.74 7.30
N GLN A 134 -6.10 6.51 6.12
CA GLN A 134 -4.76 7.01 5.76
C GLN A 134 -4.74 7.50 4.31
N ILE A 135 -4.08 8.63 4.07
CA ILE A 135 -3.78 9.12 2.72
C ILE A 135 -2.28 8.95 2.47
N ILE A 136 -1.93 8.49 1.28
CA ILE A 136 -0.57 8.23 0.85
C ILE A 136 -0.33 8.97 -0.46
N ILE A 137 0.73 9.77 -0.50
CA ILE A 137 1.20 10.47 -1.69
C ILE A 137 2.59 9.96 -2.01
N GLY A 138 2.76 9.40 -3.21
CA GLY A 138 3.98 8.76 -3.68
C GLY A 138 4.59 9.47 -4.87
N ALA A 139 5.92 9.46 -4.91
CA ALA A 139 6.72 9.82 -6.07
C ALA A 139 7.84 8.80 -6.24
N LYS A 140 8.10 8.34 -7.46
CA LYS A 140 9.18 7.39 -7.75
C LYS A 140 9.87 7.73 -9.06
N LEU A 141 11.20 7.68 -9.05
CA LEU A 141 12.05 8.01 -10.18
C LEU A 141 12.91 6.80 -10.52
N ARG A 142 12.81 6.29 -11.74
CA ARG A 142 13.77 5.33 -12.29
C ARG A 142 15.09 6.06 -12.49
N VAL A 143 16.17 5.55 -11.91
CA VAL A 143 17.50 6.18 -11.95
C VAL A 143 18.48 5.43 -12.83
N LEU A 144 18.32 4.11 -12.97
CA LEU A 144 19.21 3.24 -13.74
C LEU A 144 18.43 2.11 -14.40
N GLY A 145 18.86 1.72 -15.60
CA GLY A 145 18.40 0.52 -16.31
C GLY A 145 16.92 0.54 -16.70
N GLU A 146 16.54 -0.44 -17.49
CA GLU A 146 15.16 -0.70 -17.87
C GLU A 146 14.89 -2.20 -17.83
N ALA A 147 13.92 -2.63 -17.04
CA ALA A 147 13.74 -4.05 -16.74
C ALA A 147 13.45 -4.88 -18.00
N ILE A 148 12.78 -4.27 -18.99
CA ILE A 148 12.39 -4.92 -20.25
C ILE A 148 13.50 -4.80 -21.29
N LEU A 149 14.03 -3.60 -21.54
CA LEU A 149 15.00 -3.37 -22.61
C LEU A 149 16.41 -3.89 -22.27
N ASP A 150 16.80 -3.84 -21.00
CA ASP A 150 18.12 -4.31 -20.55
C ASP A 150 18.06 -5.76 -20.01
N ALA A 151 17.03 -6.53 -20.38
CA ALA A 151 16.81 -7.89 -19.88
C ALA A 151 17.94 -8.86 -20.27
N ASP A 152 18.66 -8.59 -21.35
CA ASP A 152 19.82 -9.34 -21.86
C ASP A 152 21.14 -8.97 -21.16
N THR A 153 21.18 -7.87 -20.42
CA THR A 153 22.34 -7.46 -19.62
C THR A 153 22.23 -7.93 -18.17
N TRP A 154 23.27 -7.74 -17.34
CA TRP A 154 23.20 -7.98 -15.89
C TRP A 154 22.60 -6.81 -15.10
N VAL A 155 22.34 -5.67 -15.75
CA VAL A 155 21.88 -4.46 -15.07
C VAL A 155 20.40 -4.61 -14.70
N PRO A 156 20.02 -4.43 -13.41
CA PRO A 156 18.63 -4.32 -13.02
C PRO A 156 18.10 -2.90 -13.29
N GLN A 157 16.79 -2.76 -13.40
CA GLN A 157 16.16 -1.46 -13.26
C GLN A 157 16.23 -1.04 -11.79
N VAL A 158 16.65 0.19 -11.53
CA VAL A 158 16.71 0.78 -10.19
C VAL A 158 15.87 2.04 -10.15
N SER A 159 15.07 2.18 -9.09
CA SER A 159 14.32 3.40 -8.81
C SER A 159 14.53 3.86 -7.37
N VAL A 160 14.34 5.16 -7.16
CA VAL A 160 14.26 5.77 -5.83
C VAL A 160 12.84 6.30 -5.67
N GLY A 161 12.22 6.01 -4.54
CA GLY A 161 10.86 6.43 -4.26
C GLY A 161 10.69 7.07 -2.88
N LEU A 162 9.65 7.87 -2.79
CA LEU A 162 9.20 8.58 -1.61
C LEU A 162 7.71 8.31 -1.43
N GLN A 163 7.27 8.04 -0.21
CA GLN A 163 5.86 7.93 0.14
C GLN A 163 5.60 8.76 1.40
N TYR A 164 4.98 9.92 1.23
CA TYR A 164 4.41 10.68 2.34
C TYR A 164 3.07 10.05 2.73
N LYS A 165 2.89 9.80 4.02
CA LYS A 165 1.71 9.13 4.56
C LYS A 165 1.15 9.95 5.71
N GLU A 166 -0.17 10.10 5.73
CA GLU A 166 -0.87 10.86 6.75
C GLU A 166 -2.09 10.09 7.24
N ASN A 167 -2.00 9.67 8.50
CA ASN A 167 -3.08 9.05 9.24
C ASN A 167 -4.11 10.11 9.61
N GLN A 168 -5.35 9.93 9.18
CA GLN A 168 -6.45 10.88 9.39
C GLN A 168 -7.01 10.80 10.82
N ASP A 169 -6.46 9.89 11.60
CA ASP A 169 -6.93 9.42 12.89
C ASP A 169 -5.92 9.78 14.00
N GLY A 170 -5.25 10.92 13.82
CA GLY A 170 -4.13 11.39 14.62
C GLY A 170 -4.33 11.33 16.14
N ASP A 171 -5.47 11.80 16.63
CA ASP A 171 -5.75 11.85 18.07
C ASP A 171 -5.71 10.47 18.74
N PHE A 172 -6.14 9.41 18.05
CA PHE A 172 -6.11 8.07 18.65
C PHE A 172 -4.83 7.29 18.38
N VAL A 173 -4.16 7.47 17.25
CA VAL A 173 -2.82 6.87 17.08
C VAL A 173 -1.79 7.47 18.05
N LYS A 174 -1.96 8.74 18.45
CA LYS A 174 -1.14 9.39 19.49
C LYS A 174 -1.67 9.20 20.92
N SER A 175 -2.82 8.55 21.10
CA SER A 175 -3.40 8.33 22.42
C SER A 175 -2.59 7.34 23.26
N ALA A 176 -2.93 7.21 24.54
CA ALA A 176 -2.33 6.20 25.42
C ALA A 176 -2.61 4.75 24.97
N VAL A 177 -3.57 4.51 24.06
CA VAL A 177 -3.87 3.17 23.55
C VAL A 177 -2.81 2.70 22.55
N VAL A 178 -2.42 3.55 21.60
CA VAL A 178 -1.46 3.21 20.55
C VAL A 178 -0.05 3.71 20.90
N GLY A 179 0.08 5.00 21.24
CA GLY A 179 1.34 5.61 21.68
C GLY A 179 2.31 6.00 20.55
N ALA A 180 1.82 6.20 19.32
CA ALA A 180 2.63 6.74 18.24
C ALA A 180 3.07 8.17 18.55
N LYS A 181 4.24 8.58 18.03
CA LYS A 181 4.76 9.94 18.23
C LYS A 181 4.14 10.93 17.25
N ASN A 182 3.92 10.49 16.01
CA ASN A 182 3.37 11.30 14.94
C ASN A 182 2.24 10.56 14.22
N ASP A 183 1.37 11.32 13.58
CA ASP A 183 0.27 10.85 12.71
C ASP A 183 0.64 10.89 11.23
N HIS A 184 1.82 11.40 10.88
CA HIS A 184 2.33 11.41 9.52
C HIS A 184 3.81 11.04 9.49
N GLY A 185 4.29 10.62 8.32
CA GLY A 185 5.69 10.27 8.09
C GLY A 185 6.01 10.10 6.62
N THR A 186 7.30 10.05 6.29
CA THR A 186 7.75 9.88 4.91
C THR A 186 8.66 8.68 4.82
N ASP A 187 8.27 7.69 4.02
CA ASP A 187 9.14 6.58 3.69
C ASP A 187 10.01 6.95 2.49
N VAL A 188 11.29 6.58 2.56
CA VAL A 188 12.22 6.69 1.43
C VAL A 188 12.68 5.29 1.08
N TYR A 189 12.67 4.92 -0.19
CA TYR A 189 13.09 3.59 -0.60
C TYR A 189 13.90 3.57 -1.90
N VAL A 190 14.69 2.52 -2.06
CA VAL A 190 15.37 2.18 -3.31
C VAL A 190 14.97 0.77 -3.69
N SER A 191 14.52 0.58 -4.92
CA SER A 191 14.10 -0.73 -5.45
C SER A 191 14.98 -1.11 -6.63
N ALA A 192 15.33 -2.39 -6.72
CA ALA A 192 16.03 -2.98 -7.86
C ALA A 192 15.22 -4.17 -8.38
N THR A 193 14.76 -4.08 -9.63
CA THR A 193 13.98 -5.12 -10.30
C THR A 193 14.75 -5.67 -11.49
N LYS A 194 14.82 -7.00 -11.59
CA LYS A 194 15.40 -7.69 -12.75
C LYS A 194 14.39 -8.65 -13.35
N LEU A 195 14.17 -8.52 -14.65
CA LEU A 195 13.50 -9.52 -15.45
C LEU A 195 14.56 -10.45 -16.06
N LEU A 196 14.50 -11.72 -15.70
CA LEU A 196 15.26 -12.83 -16.28
C LEU A 196 14.39 -13.45 -17.37
N LEU A 197 14.45 -12.86 -18.57
CA LEU A 197 13.53 -13.18 -19.67
C LEU A 197 13.64 -14.64 -20.11
N ASP A 198 14.84 -15.23 -20.08
CA ASP A 198 15.09 -16.65 -20.38
C ASP A 198 14.43 -17.62 -19.39
N LYS A 199 14.08 -17.12 -18.20
CA LYS A 199 13.49 -17.90 -17.09
C LYS A 199 12.05 -17.53 -16.82
N ASN A 200 11.47 -16.58 -17.54
CA ASN A 200 10.16 -16.01 -17.22
C ASN A 200 10.04 -15.56 -15.75
N LEU A 201 11.14 -15.07 -15.17
CA LEU A 201 11.24 -14.79 -13.74
C LEU A 201 11.58 -13.31 -13.52
N LEU A 202 10.80 -12.64 -12.69
CA LEU A 202 11.08 -11.30 -12.17
C LEU A 202 11.52 -11.42 -10.72
N LEU A 203 12.62 -10.77 -10.38
CA LEU A 203 13.12 -10.64 -9.01
C LEU A 203 13.15 -9.16 -8.64
N ASN A 204 12.73 -8.85 -7.42
CA ASN A 204 12.79 -7.50 -6.86
C ASN A 204 13.37 -7.52 -5.45
N GLY A 205 14.18 -6.51 -5.15
CA GLY A 205 14.59 -6.18 -3.79
C GLY A 205 14.40 -4.69 -3.54
N THR A 206 13.84 -4.35 -2.38
CA THR A 206 13.63 -2.97 -1.94
C THR A 206 14.24 -2.78 -0.55
N LEU A 207 14.98 -1.67 -0.39
CA LEU A 207 15.41 -1.18 0.92
C LEU A 207 14.61 0.09 1.24
N ARG A 208 13.81 0.04 2.30
CA ARG A 208 12.95 1.14 2.75
C ARG A 208 13.41 1.67 4.09
N PHE A 209 13.58 2.99 4.20
CA PHE A 209 13.75 3.68 5.46
C PHE A 209 12.39 4.19 5.93
N THR A 210 11.90 3.70 7.07
CA THR A 210 10.57 4.05 7.58
C THR A 210 10.52 4.15 9.11
N LYS A 211 9.53 4.88 9.61
CA LYS A 211 9.07 4.89 11.01
C LYS A 211 7.62 4.40 11.15
N ALA A 212 7.00 3.99 10.06
CA ALA A 212 5.58 3.72 9.98
C ALA A 212 5.22 2.43 10.72
N ASN A 213 4.18 2.47 11.55
CA ASN A 213 3.64 1.31 12.25
C ASN A 213 2.43 0.76 11.47
N GLN A 214 2.42 -0.52 11.12
CA GLN A 214 1.41 -1.19 10.29
C GLN A 214 1.17 -0.42 8.98
N PHE A 215 2.24 -0.20 8.21
CA PHE A 215 2.23 0.63 7.00
C PHE A 215 1.83 2.11 7.22
N GLY A 216 1.72 2.56 8.47
CA GLY A 216 1.34 3.92 8.89
C GLY A 216 -0.09 4.01 9.48
N LEU A 217 -0.85 2.91 9.42
CA LEU A 217 -2.21 2.84 9.98
C LEU A 217 -2.22 3.02 11.51
N LEU A 218 -1.14 2.64 12.21
CA LEU A 218 -0.96 2.87 13.64
C LEU A 218 0.00 4.05 13.95
N GLY A 219 0.13 5.00 13.01
CA GLY A 219 0.98 6.17 13.15
C GLY A 219 2.48 5.88 12.96
N PHE A 220 3.32 6.80 13.42
CA PHE A 220 4.76 6.80 13.14
C PHE A 220 5.58 6.99 14.42
N GLY A 221 6.63 6.17 14.55
CA GLY A 221 7.46 6.09 15.74
C GLY A 221 6.69 5.56 16.96
N GLY A 222 7.32 5.56 18.12
CA GLY A 222 6.70 5.08 19.35
C GLY A 222 7.60 5.21 20.57
N ASP A 223 7.18 4.58 21.66
CA ASP A 223 7.96 4.50 22.90
C ASP A 223 9.26 3.71 22.74
N LYS A 224 9.23 2.60 22.00
CA LYS A 224 10.42 1.76 21.81
C LYS A 224 11.46 2.43 20.92
N ASP A 225 11.01 3.13 19.88
CA ASP A 225 11.88 3.78 18.90
C ASP A 225 11.13 4.86 18.11
N ASP A 226 11.79 5.97 17.80
CA ASP A 226 11.29 7.04 16.93
C ASP A 226 12.31 7.41 15.84
N SER A 227 13.24 6.52 15.51
CA SER A 227 14.23 6.71 14.46
C SER A 227 13.86 5.96 13.18
N TYR A 228 14.37 6.44 12.03
CA TYR A 228 14.19 5.74 10.75
C TYR A 228 14.97 4.43 10.75
N LYS A 229 14.32 3.35 10.35
CA LYS A 229 14.94 2.02 10.27
C LYS A 229 14.98 1.49 8.84
N PRO A 230 16.09 0.85 8.42
CA PRO A 230 16.16 0.14 7.15
C PRO A 230 15.35 -1.16 7.23
N MET A 231 14.35 -1.30 6.37
CA MET A 231 13.49 -2.46 6.20
C MET A 231 13.73 -3.07 4.83
N ILE A 232 13.87 -4.39 4.78
CA ILE A 232 14.09 -5.14 3.54
C ILE A 232 12.76 -5.68 3.04
N GLU A 233 12.53 -5.56 1.74
CA GLU A 233 11.38 -6.15 1.05
C GLU A 233 11.88 -6.92 -0.17
N LEU A 234 11.31 -8.09 -0.43
CA LEU A 234 11.72 -9.01 -1.50
C LEU A 234 10.51 -9.51 -2.25
N SER A 235 10.62 -9.65 -3.58
CA SER A 235 9.57 -10.27 -4.39
C SER A 235 10.15 -11.15 -5.47
N ALA A 236 9.43 -12.22 -5.79
CA ALA A 236 9.67 -13.03 -6.97
C ALA A 236 8.35 -13.27 -7.70
N ALA A 237 8.33 -13.09 -9.01
CA ALA A 237 7.17 -13.35 -9.85
C ALA A 237 7.56 -14.21 -11.05
N TYR A 238 6.89 -15.33 -11.23
CA TYR A 238 7.08 -16.24 -12.35
C TYR A 238 5.92 -16.07 -13.35
N LEU A 239 6.28 -15.73 -14.58
CA LEU A 239 5.34 -15.51 -15.68
C LEU A 239 4.99 -16.86 -16.32
N LEU A 240 3.85 -17.42 -15.95
CA LEU A 240 3.32 -18.67 -16.53
C LEU A 240 2.97 -18.50 -18.00
N ARG A 241 2.44 -17.33 -18.35
CA ARG A 241 2.04 -16.90 -19.69
C ARG A 241 2.21 -15.40 -19.79
N LYS A 242 2.24 -14.83 -21.00
CA LYS A 242 2.35 -13.37 -21.21
C LYS A 242 1.35 -12.51 -20.41
N ASP A 243 0.23 -13.08 -19.97
CA ASP A 243 -0.88 -12.42 -19.28
C ASP A 243 -1.15 -12.99 -17.88
N LEU A 244 -0.35 -13.94 -17.39
CA LEU A 244 -0.59 -14.64 -16.12
C LEU A 244 0.72 -14.88 -15.39
N ALA A 245 0.84 -14.34 -14.18
CA ALA A 245 1.98 -14.53 -13.29
C ALA A 245 1.53 -15.06 -11.92
N ILE A 246 2.41 -15.81 -11.27
CA ILE A 246 2.31 -16.16 -9.85
C ILE A 246 3.55 -15.65 -9.13
N GLY A 247 3.46 -15.37 -7.85
CA GLY A 247 4.61 -14.89 -7.11
C GLY A 247 4.46 -14.92 -5.61
N ALA A 248 5.49 -14.41 -4.95
CA ALA A 248 5.56 -14.29 -3.51
C ALA A 248 6.27 -13.00 -3.14
N GLU A 249 5.82 -12.36 -2.07
CA GLU A 249 6.43 -11.15 -1.53
C GLU A 249 6.70 -11.28 -0.03
N TYR A 250 7.80 -10.69 0.42
CA TYR A 250 8.16 -10.53 1.82
C TYR A 250 8.41 -9.06 2.10
N ARG A 251 7.88 -8.55 3.21
CA ARG A 251 8.05 -7.18 3.64
C ARG A 251 8.32 -7.10 5.14
N MET A 252 9.55 -6.70 5.46
CA MET A 252 9.94 -6.46 6.85
C MET A 252 9.22 -5.22 7.41
N LYS A 253 8.75 -5.30 8.66
CA LYS A 253 8.09 -4.18 9.35
C LYS A 253 8.85 -3.79 10.64
N PRO A 254 8.88 -2.49 10.99
CA PRO A 254 9.48 -2.07 12.25
C PRO A 254 8.57 -2.43 13.44
N ASN A 255 9.14 -2.51 14.64
CA ASN A 255 8.38 -2.68 15.88
C ASN A 255 8.72 -1.53 16.83
N ASN A 256 7.97 -0.43 16.73
CA ASN A 256 8.25 0.80 17.46
C ASN A 256 7.32 1.02 18.66
N LEU A 257 6.21 0.28 18.74
CA LEU A 257 5.13 0.55 19.68
C LEU A 257 5.20 -0.36 20.92
N ARG A 258 4.92 0.27 22.06
CA ARG A 258 4.46 -0.36 23.30
C ARG A 258 3.31 0.50 23.77
N SER A 259 2.13 -0.07 23.97
CA SER A 259 0.96 0.70 24.41
C SER A 259 1.26 1.38 25.77
N PRO A 260 1.20 2.72 25.88
CA PRO A 260 1.37 3.40 27.16
C PRO A 260 0.36 2.97 28.23
N LEU A 261 -0.85 2.58 27.81
CA LEU A 261 -1.92 2.12 28.69
C LEU A 261 -1.57 0.83 29.44
N ASN A 262 -0.59 0.05 28.96
CA ASN A 262 -0.08 -1.12 29.69
C ASN A 262 0.50 -0.76 31.07
N GLN A 263 0.97 0.47 31.29
CA GLN A 263 1.42 0.90 32.63
C GLN A 263 0.29 0.87 33.67
N ALA A 264 -0.96 1.11 33.24
CA ALA A 264 -2.12 1.08 34.11
C ALA A 264 -2.82 -0.29 34.12
N LEU A 265 -2.76 -1.03 33.02
CA LEU A 265 -3.49 -2.29 32.82
C LEU A 265 -2.66 -3.55 33.08
N GLY A 266 -1.37 -3.41 33.35
CA GLY A 266 -0.41 -4.52 33.38
C GLY A 266 0.34 -4.64 32.06
N GLU A 267 1.64 -4.91 32.15
CA GLU A 267 2.49 -5.14 30.98
C GLU A 267 2.00 -6.33 30.16
N GLY A 268 1.91 -6.15 28.84
CA GLY A 268 1.44 -7.16 27.90
C GLY A 268 -0.07 -7.15 27.63
N THR A 269 -0.87 -6.37 28.37
CA THR A 269 -2.34 -6.34 28.18
C THR A 269 -2.76 -5.92 26.76
N ILE A 270 -2.04 -4.97 26.15
CA ILE A 270 -2.20 -4.56 24.76
C ILE A 270 -0.87 -4.84 24.04
N ASP A 271 -0.89 -5.81 23.12
CA ASP A 271 0.26 -6.18 22.29
C ASP A 271 0.13 -5.60 20.88
N LEU A 272 0.94 -4.57 20.62
CA LEU A 272 1.10 -3.90 19.32
C LEU A 272 2.41 -4.30 18.63
N LYS A 273 3.00 -5.43 19.03
CA LYS A 273 4.21 -5.94 18.39
C LYS A 273 3.92 -6.24 16.92
N GLU A 274 4.64 -5.54 16.06
CA GLU A 274 4.63 -5.81 14.62
C GLU A 274 5.49 -7.02 14.25
N GLU A 275 4.98 -7.80 13.31
CA GLU A 275 5.66 -8.92 12.67
C GLU A 275 5.70 -8.72 11.16
N ASP A 276 6.64 -9.34 10.47
CA ASP A 276 6.80 -9.16 9.03
C ASP A 276 5.61 -9.69 8.23
N ALA A 277 5.38 -9.06 7.07
CA ALA A 277 4.31 -9.48 6.16
C ALA A 277 4.86 -10.36 5.04
N PHE A 278 4.08 -11.35 4.63
CA PHE A 278 4.39 -12.22 3.50
C PHE A 278 3.14 -12.50 2.69
N ASP A 279 3.24 -12.63 1.36
CA ASP A 279 2.13 -13.07 0.53
C ASP A 279 2.52 -14.08 -0.54
N LEU A 280 1.49 -14.76 -1.04
CA LEU A 280 1.51 -15.51 -2.28
C LEU A 280 0.42 -14.96 -3.18
N PHE A 281 0.77 -14.60 -4.43
CA PHE A 281 -0.17 -13.93 -5.33
C PHE A 281 -0.26 -14.60 -6.70
N ILE A 282 -1.37 -14.32 -7.37
CA ILE A 282 -1.61 -14.56 -8.79
C ILE A 282 -2.07 -13.24 -9.43
N ALA A 283 -1.46 -12.88 -10.54
CA ALA A 283 -1.80 -11.67 -11.31
C ALA A 283 -2.19 -12.06 -12.74
N TYR A 284 -3.33 -11.57 -13.21
CA TYR A 284 -3.90 -11.87 -14.52
C TYR A 284 -4.27 -10.56 -15.25
N ALA A 285 -3.77 -10.39 -16.47
CA ALA A 285 -4.03 -9.23 -17.30
C ALA A 285 -4.81 -9.62 -18.57
N PRO A 286 -6.16 -9.66 -18.53
CA PRO A 286 -6.96 -10.06 -19.69
C PRO A 286 -6.80 -9.13 -20.89
N THR A 287 -6.46 -7.86 -20.65
CA THR A 287 -6.20 -6.85 -21.69
C THR A 287 -4.99 -6.00 -21.29
N LYS A 288 -4.51 -5.14 -22.20
CA LYS A 288 -3.45 -4.17 -21.90
C LYS A 288 -3.87 -3.07 -20.92
N ASN A 289 -5.15 -2.97 -20.59
CA ASN A 289 -5.71 -1.88 -19.81
C ASN A 289 -6.31 -2.37 -18.48
N ILE A 290 -6.33 -3.68 -18.24
CA ILE A 290 -6.96 -4.28 -17.06
C ILE A 290 -6.01 -5.31 -16.49
N SER A 291 -5.78 -5.25 -15.18
CA SER A 291 -5.20 -6.37 -14.45
C SER A 291 -5.93 -6.65 -13.15
N LEU A 292 -5.96 -7.93 -12.79
CA LEU A 292 -6.59 -8.48 -11.60
C LEU A 292 -5.52 -9.21 -10.80
N THR A 293 -5.51 -9.00 -9.50
CA THR A 293 -4.58 -9.68 -8.59
C THR A 293 -5.37 -10.31 -7.46
N ALA A 294 -5.03 -11.55 -7.13
CA ALA A 294 -5.49 -12.19 -5.91
C ALA A 294 -4.27 -12.66 -5.12
N ALA A 295 -4.30 -12.48 -3.80
CA ALA A 295 -3.22 -12.94 -2.94
C ALA A 295 -3.74 -13.49 -1.61
N TYR A 296 -2.95 -14.36 -1.01
CA TYR A 296 -3.10 -14.78 0.37
C TYR A 296 -1.97 -14.16 1.18
N VAL A 297 -2.33 -13.27 2.11
CA VAL A 297 -1.40 -12.40 2.82
C VAL A 297 -1.37 -12.79 4.28
N TYR A 298 -0.17 -13.01 4.82
CA TYR A 298 0.10 -13.17 6.22
C TYR A 298 0.61 -11.83 6.75
N LEU A 299 -0.18 -11.16 7.60
CA LEU A 299 0.17 -9.84 8.15
C LEU A 299 0.81 -9.90 9.54
N GLY A 300 0.77 -11.08 10.17
CA GLY A 300 1.18 -11.30 11.56
C GLY A 300 0.26 -10.59 12.55
N ASN A 301 0.81 -10.16 13.67
CA ASN A 301 0.06 -9.41 14.68
C ASN A 301 -0.23 -7.98 14.21
N ILE A 302 -1.49 -7.56 14.39
CA ILE A 302 -1.93 -6.18 14.19
C ILE A 302 -2.13 -5.48 15.55
N ALA A 303 -3.01 -6.03 16.39
CA ALA A 303 -3.23 -5.56 17.76
C ALA A 303 -3.95 -6.63 18.58
N THR A 304 -3.28 -7.21 19.58
CA THR A 304 -3.89 -8.15 20.53
C THR A 304 -4.22 -7.43 21.83
N VAL A 305 -5.40 -7.72 22.41
CA VAL A 305 -5.80 -7.21 23.72
C VAL A 305 -6.20 -8.37 24.63
N ASP A 306 -5.24 -8.85 25.42
CA ASP A 306 -5.37 -10.06 26.24
C ASP A 306 -6.47 -9.93 27.29
N ALA A 307 -6.63 -8.73 27.88
CA ALA A 307 -7.64 -8.48 28.92
C ALA A 307 -9.09 -8.75 28.47
N VAL A 308 -9.36 -8.80 27.16
CA VAL A 308 -10.69 -9.12 26.61
C VAL A 308 -10.70 -10.38 25.73
N ASN A 309 -9.65 -11.22 25.80
CA ASN A 309 -9.44 -12.36 24.90
C ASN A 309 -9.57 -11.95 23.42
N ALA A 310 -9.13 -10.74 23.10
CA ALA A 310 -9.00 -10.27 21.73
C ALA A 310 -7.64 -10.74 21.19
N ASP A 311 -7.52 -12.06 20.97
CA ASP A 311 -6.38 -12.63 20.26
C ASP A 311 -6.55 -12.35 18.77
N PHE A 312 -5.93 -11.26 18.33
CA PHE A 312 -5.83 -10.89 16.93
C PHE A 312 -4.38 -11.01 16.44
N GLY A 313 -3.59 -11.86 17.10
CA GLY A 313 -2.15 -11.98 16.91
C GLY A 313 -1.71 -12.56 15.58
N ARG A 314 -2.59 -13.29 14.88
CA ARG A 314 -2.30 -13.77 13.53
C ARG A 314 -3.44 -13.41 12.59
N GLN A 315 -3.18 -12.45 11.70
CA GLN A 315 -4.11 -12.04 10.66
C GLN A 315 -3.65 -12.59 9.30
N ASP A 316 -4.37 -13.61 8.84
CA ASP A 316 -4.23 -14.13 7.49
C ASP A 316 -5.40 -13.57 6.66
N ALA A 317 -5.11 -12.96 5.52
CA ALA A 317 -6.06 -12.20 4.73
C ALA A 317 -6.11 -12.66 3.27
N VAL A 318 -7.31 -12.63 2.68
CA VAL A 318 -7.48 -12.71 1.23
C VAL A 318 -7.44 -11.30 0.68
N TYR A 319 -6.57 -11.07 -0.29
CA TYR A 319 -6.39 -9.82 -1.02
C TYR A 319 -6.95 -9.99 -2.43
N LEU A 320 -7.76 -9.03 -2.87
CA LEU A 320 -8.25 -8.92 -4.24
C LEU A 320 -8.03 -7.49 -4.72
N SER A 321 -7.44 -7.34 -5.90
CA SER A 321 -7.22 -6.04 -6.53
C SER A 321 -7.64 -6.07 -7.98
N ALA A 322 -8.23 -4.96 -8.43
CA ALA A 322 -8.51 -4.69 -9.82
C ALA A 322 -7.99 -3.30 -10.16
N GLN A 323 -7.35 -3.19 -11.32
CA GLN A 323 -6.84 -1.92 -11.80
C GLN A 323 -7.10 -1.74 -13.29
N ILE A 324 -7.34 -0.49 -13.68
CA ILE A 324 -7.68 -0.09 -15.02
C ILE A 324 -6.84 1.11 -15.40
N GLY A 325 -6.23 1.10 -16.58
CA GLY A 325 -5.38 2.18 -17.03
C GLY A 325 -5.17 2.27 -18.53
N PHE A 326 -4.33 3.22 -18.95
CA PHE A 326 -3.99 3.52 -20.34
C PHE A 326 -2.52 3.93 -20.49
#